data_AF-A0A7Y4X6R1-F1
#
_entry.id   AF-A0A7Y4X6R1-F1
#
_cell.length_a   1.000
_cell.length_b   1.000
_cell.length_c   1.000
_cell.angle_alpha   90.00
_cell.angle_beta   90.00
_cell.angle_gamma   90.00
#
_symmetry.space_group_name_H-M   'P 1'
#
loop_
_entity.id
_entity.type
_entity.pdbx_description
1 polymer ?
#
loop_
_entity_poly.entity_id
_entity_poly.type
_entity_poly.pdbx_seq_one_letter_code
_entity_poly.pdbx_strand_id
1 'polypeptide(L)'
;HYYVWTNDLCLCESATDVQVNFLQYEQTTPDGIVKRWTWITNLPLTARSVERVMRAGRSRWHIENETFNTLKNQGYHFEHNYGHGAKNLATVLALLMLLAFLVDQIQQRCSATFRQVWRELKTKAKLWDSLRSLFRVLVFDSMAALFRHLASLYRLQLE
;
A
#
# COMPACT_ATOMS: atom_id res chain seq x y z
N HIS A 1 2.48 8.42 24.86
CA HIS A 1 3.36 8.80 23.72
C HIS A 1 4.52 9.60 24.29
N TYR A 2 5.76 9.27 23.92
CA TYR A 2 6.95 9.95 24.40
C TYR A 2 7.84 10.31 23.20
N TYR A 3 8.39 11.52 23.20
CA TYR A 3 9.17 12.07 22.09
C TYR A 3 10.48 12.65 22.61
N VAL A 4 11.58 12.35 21.92
CA VAL A 4 12.89 12.95 22.14
C VAL A 4 13.40 13.40 20.78
N TRP A 5 13.90 14.63 20.68
CA TRP A 5 14.46 15.12 19.43
C TRP A 5 15.62 16.07 19.66
N THR A 6 16.47 16.17 18.64
CA THR A 6 17.54 17.16 18.56
C THR A 6 17.74 17.56 17.11
N ASN A 7 18.23 18.78 16.89
CA ASN A 7 18.55 19.29 15.56
C ASN A 7 20.07 19.43 15.41
N ASP A 8 20.50 19.65 14.17
CA ASP A 8 21.86 20.07 13.82
C ASP A 8 22.95 19.10 14.34
N LEU A 9 22.69 17.80 14.13
CA LEU A 9 23.68 16.75 14.34
C LEU A 9 24.45 16.48 13.05
N CYS A 10 25.72 16.13 13.17
CA CYS A 10 26.44 15.48 12.08
C CYS A 10 25.87 14.08 11.83
N LEU A 11 25.72 13.68 10.55
CA LEU A 11 25.18 12.38 10.19
C LEU A 11 26.04 11.22 10.72
N CYS A 12 27.35 11.28 10.51
CA CYS A 12 28.32 10.32 11.02
C CYS A 12 29.75 10.91 11.01
N GLU A 13 30.72 10.19 11.59
CA GLU A 13 32.12 10.61 11.67
C GLU A 13 32.75 10.89 10.30
N SER A 14 32.35 10.17 9.26
CA SER A 14 32.86 10.34 7.89
C SER A 14 32.08 11.36 7.05
N ALA A 15 30.98 11.92 7.57
CA ALA A 15 30.11 12.87 6.88
C ALA A 15 29.67 13.99 7.84
N THR A 16 30.64 14.72 8.37
CA THR A 16 30.44 15.80 9.35
C THR A 16 29.88 17.08 8.74
N ASP A 17 29.99 17.23 7.42
CA ASP A 17 29.41 18.30 6.62
C ASP A 17 27.89 18.13 6.41
N VAL A 18 27.37 16.92 6.61
CA VAL A 18 25.94 16.62 6.47
C VAL A 18 25.24 16.81 7.82
N GLN A 19 24.49 17.90 7.94
CA GLN A 19 23.66 18.21 9.10
C GLN A 19 22.29 17.55 9.01
N VAL A 20 21.87 16.91 10.10
CA VAL A 20 20.61 16.18 10.22
C VAL A 20 19.94 16.41 11.57
N ASN A 21 18.64 16.17 11.60
CA ASN A 21 17.83 16.21 12.82
C ASN A 21 17.40 14.80 13.19
N PHE A 22 17.42 14.49 14.48
CA PHE A 22 17.09 13.18 15.02
C PHE A 22 15.79 13.24 15.82
N LEU A 23 14.89 12.28 15.55
CA LEU A 23 13.64 12.08 16.27
C LEU A 23 13.55 10.65 16.78
N GLN A 24 13.34 10.49 18.08
CA GLN A 24 12.93 9.25 18.72
C GLN A 24 11.49 9.38 19.23
N TYR A 25 10.71 8.31 19.04
CA TYR A 25 9.34 8.19 19.51
C TYR A 25 9.13 6.86 20.19
N GLU A 26 8.41 6.89 21.31
CA GLU A 26 7.99 5.70 22.05
C GLU A 26 6.48 5.68 22.27
N GLN A 27 5.93 4.48 22.14
CA GLN A 27 4.53 4.19 22.41
C GLN A 27 4.43 2.94 23.29
N THR A 28 3.84 3.09 24.46
CA THR A 28 3.48 1.99 25.34
C THR A 28 2.09 1.49 24.97
N THR A 29 1.95 0.19 24.72
CA THR A 29 0.63 -0.44 24.51
C THR A 29 -0.11 -0.58 25.85
N PRO A 30 -1.45 -0.82 25.84
CA PRO A 30 -2.20 -1.11 27.06
C PRO A 30 -1.61 -2.28 27.88
N ASP A 31 -1.00 -3.25 27.19
CA ASP A 31 -0.34 -4.42 27.80
C ASP A 31 1.06 -4.10 28.37
N GLY A 32 1.49 -2.84 28.36
CA GLY A 32 2.79 -2.39 28.89
C GLY A 32 3.97 -2.54 27.93
N ILE A 33 3.75 -3.01 26.69
CA ILE A 33 4.84 -3.19 25.72
C ILE A 33 5.26 -1.83 25.14
N VAL A 34 6.52 -1.47 25.33
CA VAL A 34 7.09 -0.24 24.75
C VAL A 34 7.63 -0.52 23.35
N LYS A 35 7.09 0.19 22.35
CA LYS A 35 7.62 0.20 20.99
C LYS A 35 8.36 1.51 20.74
N ARG A 36 9.55 1.42 20.17
CA ARG A 36 10.44 2.55 19.87
C ARG A 36 10.68 2.67 18.38
N TRP A 37 10.70 3.90 17.89
CA TRP A 37 11.09 4.24 16.52
C TRP A 37 12.02 5.43 16.53
N THR A 38 12.92 5.46 15.55
CA THR A 38 13.87 6.55 15.34
C THR A 38 13.84 6.98 13.88
N TRP A 39 14.04 8.28 13.64
CA TRP A 39 14.16 8.86 12.32
C TRP A 39 15.29 9.88 12.29
N ILE A 40 15.97 9.91 11.14
CA ILE A 40 16.90 10.97 10.74
C ILE A 40 16.21 11.75 9.62
N THR A 41 16.20 13.07 9.71
CA THR A 41 15.51 13.93 8.77
C THR A 41 16.22 15.27 8.60
N ASN A 42 16.07 15.91 7.45
CA ASN A 42 16.47 17.30 7.24
C ASN A 42 15.36 18.30 7.65
N LEU A 43 14.19 17.82 8.10
CA LEU A 43 13.09 18.68 8.53
C LEU A 43 13.36 19.23 9.93
N PRO A 44 13.15 20.54 10.19
CA PRO A 44 13.32 21.11 11.53
C PRO A 44 12.37 20.49 12.57
N LEU A 45 12.93 20.06 13.69
CA LEU A 45 12.20 19.42 14.78
C LEU A 45 11.94 20.40 15.92
N THR A 46 10.67 20.57 16.23
CA THR A 46 10.16 21.39 17.33
C THR A 46 9.02 20.64 18.00
N ALA A 47 8.63 21.05 19.20
CA ALA A 47 7.46 20.48 19.88
C ALA A 47 6.19 20.51 19.00
N ARG A 48 6.09 21.45 18.03
CA ARG A 48 4.96 21.56 17.10
C ARG A 48 5.08 20.69 15.85
N SER A 49 6.28 20.28 15.46
CA SER A 49 6.52 19.52 14.21
C SER A 49 6.78 18.04 14.43
N VAL A 50 7.31 17.63 15.59
CA VAL A 50 7.72 16.24 15.86
C VAL A 50 6.61 15.22 15.66
N GLU A 51 5.37 15.53 16.04
CA GLU A 51 4.25 14.61 15.83
C GLU A 51 3.97 14.41 14.34
N ARG A 52 3.97 15.49 13.55
CA ARG A 52 3.72 15.43 12.10
C ARG A 52 4.82 14.64 11.39
N VAL A 53 6.09 14.88 11.75
CA VAL A 53 7.24 14.15 11.21
C VAL A 53 7.17 12.67 11.58
N MET A 54 6.85 12.35 12.83
CA MET A 54 6.62 10.97 13.28
C MET A 54 5.53 10.29 12.44
N ARG A 55 4.38 10.95 12.26
CA ARG A 55 3.26 10.39 11.46
C ARG A 55 3.66 10.15 10.01
N ALA A 56 4.41 11.06 9.40
CA ALA A 56 4.96 10.86 8.06
C ALA A 56 5.96 9.70 8.04
N GLY A 57 6.89 9.62 8.98
CA GLY A 57 7.82 8.49 9.11
C GLY A 57 7.10 7.14 9.27
N ARG A 58 6.01 7.11 10.05
CA ARG A 58 5.15 5.94 10.22
C ARG A 58 4.35 5.59 8.97
N SER A 59 4.02 6.54 8.10
CA SER A 59 3.39 6.22 6.81
C SER A 59 4.32 5.44 5.87
N ARG A 60 5.66 5.59 5.98
CA ARG A 60 6.61 4.75 5.22
C ARG A 60 6.42 3.27 5.57
N TRP A 61 6.30 2.97 6.86
CA TRP A 61 6.01 1.61 7.33
C TRP A 61 4.68 1.07 6.78
N HIS A 62 3.66 1.93 6.71
CA HIS A 62 2.38 1.55 6.13
C HIS A 62 2.49 1.25 4.62
N ILE A 63 3.26 2.02 3.86
CA ILE A 63 3.51 1.75 2.43
C ILE A 63 4.21 0.40 2.26
N GLU A 64 5.22 0.12 3.08
CA GLU A 64 5.99 -1.12 3.04
C GLU A 64 5.14 -2.34 3.41
N ASN A 65 4.42 -2.27 4.54
CA ASN A 65 3.63 -3.41 5.04
C ASN A 65 2.35 -3.67 4.25
N GLU A 66 1.78 -2.66 3.60
CA GLU A 66 0.57 -2.84 2.81
C GLU A 66 0.87 -2.89 1.32
N THR A 67 1.35 -1.80 0.74
CA THR A 67 1.48 -1.69 -0.73
C THR A 67 2.53 -2.65 -1.27
N PHE A 68 3.73 -2.67 -0.70
CA PHE A 68 4.76 -3.60 -1.16
C PHE A 68 4.41 -5.04 -0.85
N ASN A 69 3.83 -5.34 0.32
CA ASN A 69 3.36 -6.68 0.62
C ASN A 69 2.30 -7.16 -0.37
N THR A 70 1.34 -6.30 -0.77
CA THR A 70 0.36 -6.63 -1.81
C THR A 70 1.02 -6.90 -3.16
N LEU A 71 1.92 -6.02 -3.60
CA LEU A 71 2.64 -6.19 -4.87
C LEU A 71 3.47 -7.48 -4.91
N LYS A 72 4.06 -7.86 -3.78
CA LYS A 72 4.90 -9.07 -3.69
C LYS A 72 4.07 -10.35 -3.55
N ASN A 73 3.10 -10.35 -2.62
CA ASN A 73 2.50 -11.58 -2.10
C ASN A 73 1.02 -11.78 -2.48
N GLN A 74 0.34 -10.78 -3.07
CA GLN A 74 -1.10 -10.84 -3.34
C GLN A 74 -1.43 -10.87 -4.84
N GLY A 75 -0.66 -11.64 -5.61
CA GLY A 75 -0.99 -12.01 -7.00
C GLY A 75 -0.34 -11.16 -8.09
N TYR A 76 0.35 -10.06 -7.75
CA TYR A 76 1.12 -9.29 -8.74
C TYR A 76 2.54 -9.86 -8.94
N HIS A 77 3.09 -10.58 -7.96
CA HIS A 77 4.41 -11.23 -8.04
C HIS A 77 5.55 -10.28 -8.41
N PHE A 78 5.56 -9.09 -7.82
CA PHE A 78 6.50 -8.02 -8.17
C PHE A 78 7.99 -8.39 -8.01
N GLU A 79 8.31 -9.38 -7.16
CA GLU A 79 9.69 -9.87 -7.00
C GLU A 79 10.17 -10.74 -8.16
N HIS A 80 9.26 -11.22 -9.02
CA HIS A 80 9.61 -12.06 -10.15
C HIS A 80 9.90 -11.19 -11.39
N ASN A 81 11.11 -11.34 -11.94
CA ASN A 81 11.48 -10.70 -13.18
C ASN A 81 11.00 -11.52 -14.38
N TYR A 82 9.94 -11.08 -15.04
CA TYR A 82 9.38 -11.75 -16.23
C TYR A 82 10.11 -11.46 -17.55
N GLY A 83 11.05 -10.50 -17.56
CA GLY A 83 11.66 -10.00 -18.79
C GLY A 83 13.05 -10.57 -19.07
N HIS A 84 13.15 -11.89 -19.21
CA HIS A 84 14.41 -12.58 -19.48
C HIS A 84 14.91 -12.34 -20.93
N GLY A 85 16.19 -12.04 -21.09
CA GLY A 85 16.88 -12.11 -22.39
C GLY A 85 16.64 -10.98 -23.40
N ALA A 86 15.76 -10.02 -23.11
CA ALA A 86 15.45 -8.91 -24.02
C ALA A 86 15.65 -7.54 -23.36
N LYS A 87 16.23 -6.59 -24.12
CA LYS A 87 16.50 -5.22 -23.66
C LYS A 87 15.18 -4.54 -23.27
N ASN A 88 15.13 -4.00 -22.05
CA ASN A 88 13.98 -3.29 -21.46
C ASN A 88 12.72 -4.12 -21.17
N LEU A 89 12.65 -5.40 -21.55
CA LEU A 89 11.43 -6.20 -21.36
C LEU A 89 11.04 -6.31 -19.88
N ALA A 90 12.02 -6.50 -19.00
CA ALA A 90 11.81 -6.55 -17.55
C ALA A 90 11.15 -5.26 -17.04
N THR A 91 11.64 -4.11 -17.50
CA THR A 91 11.10 -2.79 -17.14
C THR A 91 9.69 -2.60 -17.67
N VAL A 92 9.43 -2.96 -18.93
CA VAL A 92 8.10 -2.82 -19.54
C VAL A 92 7.07 -3.68 -18.80
N LEU A 93 7.40 -4.94 -18.49
CA LEU A 93 6.50 -5.83 -17.75
C LEU A 93 6.27 -5.35 -16.32
N ALA A 94 7.28 -4.80 -15.64
CA ALA A 94 7.11 -4.18 -14.34
C ALA A 94 6.18 -2.96 -14.39
N LEU A 95 6.30 -2.11 -15.42
CA LEU A 95 5.41 -0.96 -15.62
C LEU A 95 3.97 -1.40 -15.92
N LEU A 96 3.75 -2.43 -16.73
CA LEU A 96 2.42 -2.97 -17.01
C LEU A 96 1.76 -3.55 -15.75
N MET A 97 2.52 -4.24 -14.91
CA MET A 97 2.05 -4.72 -13.60
C MET A 97 1.65 -3.55 -12.69
N LEU A 98 2.47 -2.50 -12.60
CA LEU A 98 2.15 -1.30 -11.81
C LEU A 98 0.91 -0.57 -12.34
N LEU A 99 0.74 -0.54 -13.68
CA LEU A 99 -0.46 -0.01 -14.31
C LEU A 99 -1.70 -0.84 -13.96
N ALA A 100 -1.61 -2.18 -14.02
CA ALA A 100 -2.70 -3.06 -13.61
C ALA A 100 -3.08 -2.84 -12.13
N PHE A 101 -2.07 -2.76 -11.25
CA PHE A 101 -2.28 -2.43 -9.84
C PHE A 101 -2.99 -1.09 -9.66
N LEU A 102 -2.58 -0.04 -10.40
CA LEU A 102 -3.22 1.27 -10.35
C LEU A 102 -4.69 1.21 -10.79
N VAL A 103 -4.99 0.50 -11.89
CA VAL A 103 -6.36 0.31 -12.37
C VAL A 103 -7.22 -0.39 -11.31
N ASP A 104 -6.68 -1.41 -10.65
CA ASP A 104 -7.39 -2.10 -9.55
C ASP A 104 -7.64 -1.19 -8.35
N GLN A 105 -6.69 -0.31 -8.00
CA GLN A 105 -6.89 0.68 -6.94
C GLN A 105 -7.99 1.70 -7.31
N ILE A 106 -7.98 2.19 -8.55
CA ILE A 106 -9.02 3.10 -9.06
C ILE A 106 -10.38 2.41 -9.02
N GLN A 107 -10.48 1.18 -9.51
CA GLN A 107 -11.73 0.42 -9.50
C GLN A 107 -12.28 0.23 -8.09
N GLN A 108 -11.43 -0.16 -7.13
CA GLN A 108 -11.82 -0.31 -5.73
C GLN A 108 -12.34 1.00 -5.12
N ARG A 109 -11.71 2.13 -5.45
CA ARG A 109 -12.06 3.46 -4.91
C ARG A 109 -13.25 4.10 -5.59
N CYS A 110 -13.42 3.90 -6.89
CA CYS A 110 -14.41 4.63 -7.69
C CYS A 110 -15.67 3.81 -7.98
N SER A 111 -15.60 2.48 -8.06
CA SER A 111 -16.77 1.64 -8.36
C SER A 111 -17.65 1.39 -7.14
N ALA A 112 -18.86 1.96 -7.14
CA ALA A 112 -19.87 1.71 -6.10
C ALA A 112 -20.29 0.24 -6.08
N THR A 113 -20.55 -0.35 -7.26
CA THR A 113 -20.89 -1.76 -7.42
C THR A 113 -19.80 -2.67 -6.86
N PHE A 114 -18.52 -2.39 -7.13
CA PHE A 114 -17.41 -3.15 -6.54
C PHE A 114 -17.47 -3.10 -5.01
N ARG A 115 -17.66 -1.91 -4.42
CA ARG A 115 -17.70 -1.76 -2.95
C ARG A 115 -18.91 -2.43 -2.32
N GLN A 116 -20.07 -2.43 -2.98
CA GLN A 116 -21.26 -3.14 -2.50
C GLN A 116 -21.03 -4.66 -2.55
N VAL A 117 -20.58 -5.18 -3.69
CA VAL A 117 -20.22 -6.60 -3.87
C VAL A 117 -19.17 -7.03 -2.84
N TRP A 118 -18.12 -6.23 -2.62
CA TRP A 118 -17.10 -6.53 -1.63
C TRP A 118 -17.65 -6.59 -0.20
N ARG A 119 -18.53 -5.65 0.19
CA ARG A 119 -19.18 -5.65 1.52
C ARG A 119 -19.95 -6.95 1.81
N GLU A 120 -20.48 -7.58 0.76
CA GLU A 120 -21.27 -8.80 0.86
C GLU A 120 -20.42 -10.05 0.85
N LEU A 121 -19.42 -10.11 -0.04
CA LEU A 121 -18.43 -11.19 -0.09
C LEU A 121 -17.46 -11.21 1.10
N LYS A 122 -17.44 -10.13 1.91
CA LYS A 122 -16.62 -9.90 3.11
C LYS A 122 -15.11 -9.77 2.86
N THR A 123 -14.54 -10.56 1.95
CA THR A 123 -13.10 -10.55 1.66
C THR A 123 -12.82 -10.22 0.20
N LYS A 124 -11.73 -9.47 -0.04
CA LYS A 124 -11.26 -9.19 -1.40
C LYS A 124 -10.85 -10.47 -2.12
N ALA A 125 -10.23 -11.40 -1.42
CA ALA A 125 -9.82 -12.69 -1.98
C ALA A 125 -11.00 -13.43 -2.64
N LYS A 126 -12.14 -13.51 -1.94
CA LYS A 126 -13.35 -14.16 -2.47
C LYS A 126 -13.91 -13.41 -3.68
N LEU A 127 -13.99 -12.08 -3.61
CA LEU A 127 -14.45 -11.25 -4.73
C LEU A 127 -13.59 -11.46 -5.99
N TRP A 128 -12.26 -11.38 -5.86
CA TRP A 128 -11.34 -11.55 -6.98
C TRP A 128 -11.39 -12.96 -7.54
N ASP A 129 -11.55 -13.97 -6.70
CA ASP A 129 -11.72 -15.35 -7.13
C ASP A 129 -13.02 -15.57 -7.91
N SER A 130 -14.12 -14.96 -7.47
CA SER A 130 -15.39 -15.01 -8.19
C SER A 130 -15.32 -14.26 -9.53
N LEU A 131 -14.72 -13.07 -9.59
CA LEU A 131 -14.49 -12.35 -10.85
C LEU A 131 -13.67 -13.19 -11.83
N ARG A 132 -12.55 -13.75 -11.37
CA ARG A 132 -11.67 -14.59 -12.19
C ARG A 132 -12.39 -15.85 -12.70
N SER A 133 -13.29 -16.42 -11.90
CA SER A 133 -14.10 -17.56 -12.32
C SER A 133 -15.09 -17.17 -13.44
N LEU A 134 -15.73 -16.00 -13.32
CA LEU A 134 -16.63 -15.49 -14.38
C LEU A 134 -15.89 -15.21 -15.68
N PHE A 135 -14.71 -14.59 -15.62
CA PHE A 135 -13.87 -14.36 -16.80
C PHE A 135 -13.47 -15.65 -17.54
N ARG A 136 -13.35 -16.77 -16.83
CA ARG A 136 -12.97 -18.06 -17.43
C ARG A 136 -14.10 -18.74 -18.19
N VAL A 137 -15.36 -18.40 -17.87
CA VAL A 137 -16.54 -19.14 -18.33
C VAL A 137 -17.44 -18.28 -19.22
N LEU A 138 -17.41 -16.97 -19.06
CA LEU A 138 -18.33 -16.03 -19.72
C LEU A 138 -17.56 -14.87 -20.36
N VAL A 139 -18.12 -14.35 -21.45
CA VAL A 139 -17.67 -13.12 -22.11
C VAL A 139 -18.61 -11.99 -21.72
N PHE A 140 -18.04 -10.81 -21.42
CA PHE A 140 -18.80 -9.62 -21.04
C PHE A 140 -18.37 -8.43 -21.90
N ASP A 141 -19.34 -7.63 -22.33
CA ASP A 141 -19.09 -6.45 -23.17
C ASP A 141 -18.50 -5.27 -22.39
N SER A 142 -18.51 -5.34 -21.05
CA SER A 142 -17.90 -4.33 -20.18
C SER A 142 -17.63 -4.85 -18.76
N MET A 143 -16.72 -4.18 -18.05
CA MET A 143 -16.51 -4.42 -16.62
C MET A 143 -17.80 -4.19 -15.81
N ALA A 144 -18.62 -3.21 -16.20
CA ALA A 144 -19.90 -2.95 -15.54
C ALA A 144 -20.87 -4.14 -15.67
N ALA A 145 -20.93 -4.78 -16.84
CA ALA A 145 -21.74 -5.97 -17.05
C ALA A 145 -21.26 -7.15 -16.19
N LEU A 146 -19.94 -7.36 -16.13
CA LEU A 146 -19.32 -8.36 -15.25
C LEU A 146 -19.70 -8.14 -13.77
N PHE A 147 -19.54 -6.91 -13.26
CA PHE A 147 -19.86 -6.61 -11.86
C PHE A 147 -21.34 -6.73 -11.54
N ARG A 148 -22.24 -6.33 -12.46
CA ARG A 148 -23.68 -6.54 -12.30
C ARG A 148 -24.05 -8.00 -12.29
N HIS A 149 -23.44 -8.80 -13.17
CA HIS A 149 -23.65 -10.24 -13.19
C HIS A 149 -23.17 -10.87 -11.88
N LEU A 150 -21.96 -10.52 -11.42
CA LEU A 150 -21.44 -10.97 -10.14
C LEU A 150 -22.38 -10.59 -8.98
N ALA A 151 -22.88 -9.36 -8.94
CA ALA A 151 -23.84 -8.91 -7.93
C ALA A 151 -25.14 -9.74 -7.95
N SER A 152 -25.64 -10.07 -9.16
CA SER A 152 -26.85 -10.88 -9.32
C SER A 152 -26.70 -12.30 -8.76
N LEU A 153 -25.52 -12.91 -8.88
CA LEU A 153 -25.23 -14.23 -8.31
C LEU A 153 -25.33 -14.24 -6.78
N TYR A 154 -25.02 -13.11 -6.15
CA TYR A 154 -25.16 -12.91 -4.70
C TYR A 154 -26.48 -12.26 -4.30
N ARG A 155 -27.43 -12.12 -5.24
CA ARG A 155 -28.76 -11.52 -5.03
C ARG A 155 -28.71 -10.12 -4.42
N LEU A 156 -27.71 -9.34 -4.81
CA LEU A 156 -27.53 -7.97 -4.30
C LEU A 156 -28.43 -7.01 -5.07
N GLN A 157 -29.17 -6.18 -4.33
CA GLN A 157 -29.84 -5.03 -4.90
C GLN A 157 -28.81 -3.91 -5.07
N LEU A 158 -28.44 -3.64 -6.33
CA LEU A 158 -27.58 -2.52 -6.66
C LEU A 158 -28.39 -1.23 -6.58
N GLU A 159 -27.90 -0.27 -5.80
CA GLU A 159 -28.44 1.09 -5.73
C GLU A 159 -28.21 1.87 -7.04
#